data_AF-A0A5C6RJJ1-F1
#
_entry.id   AF-A0A5C6RJJ1-F1
#
_cell.length_a   1.000
_cell.length_b   1.000
_cell.length_c   1.000
_cell.angle_alpha   90.00
_cell.angle_beta   90.00
_cell.angle_gamma   90.00
#
_symmetry.space_group_name_H-M   'P 1'
#
loop_
_entity.id
_entity.type
_entity.pdbx_description
1 polymer ?
#
loop_
_entity_poly.entity_id
_entity_poly.type
_entity_poly.pdbx_seq_one_letter_code
_entity_poly.pdbx_strand_id
1 'polypeptide(L)'
;MPKSVKKQLQGYLLAEDYEPVIKALATLADQLGDNALMNEAVHAFTLYSSWQKAQAGGQPEAAAKTQLRLKETLWQLTERLPV
;
A
#
# COMPACT_ATOMS: atom_id res chain seq x y z
N MET A 1 4.26 -6.85 20.57
CA MET A 1 4.24 -7.49 19.24
C MET A 1 3.91 -6.60 18.01
N PRO A 2 3.97 -5.25 18.00
CA PRO A 2 3.68 -4.51 16.75
C PRO A 2 4.91 -4.18 15.85
N LYS A 3 6.14 -4.14 16.41
CA LYS A 3 7.41 -4.08 15.62
C LYS A 3 7.56 -5.14 14.51
N SER A 4 6.87 -6.28 14.60
CA SER A 4 6.96 -7.35 13.60
C SER A 4 6.16 -7.04 12.34
N VAL A 5 4.96 -6.48 12.49
CA VAL A 5 4.05 -6.22 11.37
C VAL A 5 4.60 -5.09 10.50
N LYS A 6 5.00 -3.96 11.10
CA LYS A 6 5.62 -2.84 10.35
C LYS A 6 6.83 -3.30 9.53
N LYS A 7 7.74 -4.07 10.12
CA LYS A 7 8.92 -4.62 9.42
C LYS A 7 8.54 -5.58 8.29
N GLN A 8 7.53 -6.42 8.51
CA GLN A 8 7.05 -7.35 7.50
C GLN A 8 6.45 -6.59 6.30
N LEU A 9 5.62 -5.58 6.55
CA LEU A 9 5.03 -4.74 5.50
C LEU A 9 6.08 -3.97 4.72
N GLN A 10 7.10 -3.42 5.39
CA GLN A 10 8.24 -2.79 4.71
C GLN A 10 9.02 -3.80 3.87
N GLY A 11 9.15 -5.05 4.31
CA GLY A 11 9.74 -6.13 3.51
C GLY A 11 9.00 -6.37 2.20
N TYR A 12 7.66 -6.47 2.25
CA TYR A 12 6.83 -6.60 1.05
C TYR A 12 6.94 -5.36 0.13
N LEU A 13 6.99 -4.15 0.70
CA LEU A 13 7.19 -2.93 -0.08
C LEU A 13 8.51 -2.88 -0.85
N LEU A 14 9.59 -3.40 -0.24
CA LEU A 14 10.90 -3.50 -0.90
C LEU A 14 10.92 -4.58 -1.98
N ALA A 15 10.14 -5.64 -1.81
CA ALA A 15 9.92 -6.69 -2.82
C ALA A 15 8.93 -6.29 -3.93
N GLU A 16 8.39 -5.06 -3.87
CA GLU A 16 7.36 -4.55 -4.78
C GLU A 16 6.05 -5.36 -4.75
N ASP A 17 5.81 -6.09 -3.67
CA ASP A 17 4.60 -6.86 -3.42
C ASP A 17 3.59 -6.00 -2.66
N TYR A 18 2.84 -5.17 -3.41
CA TYR A 18 1.98 -4.13 -2.82
C TYR A 18 0.64 -4.65 -2.29
N GLU A 19 0.12 -5.74 -2.84
CA GLU A 19 -1.21 -6.27 -2.50
C GLU A 19 -1.32 -6.76 -1.04
N PRO A 20 -0.37 -7.53 -0.50
CA PRO A 20 -0.38 -7.92 0.91
C PRO A 20 -0.32 -6.71 1.85
N VAL A 21 0.40 -5.66 1.44
CA VAL A 21 0.53 -4.44 2.24
C VAL A 21 -0.80 -3.70 2.33
N ILE A 22 -1.47 -3.50 1.18
CA ILE A 22 -2.79 -2.85 1.13
C ILE A 22 -3.81 -3.63 1.96
N LYS A 23 -3.84 -4.97 1.81
CA LYS A 23 -4.75 -5.84 2.56
C LYS A 23 -4.50 -5.74 4.07
N ALA A 24 -3.25 -5.80 4.49
CA ALA A 24 -2.90 -5.69 5.90
C ALA A 24 -3.26 -4.30 6.48
N LEU A 25 -3.04 -3.22 5.73
CA LEU A 25 -3.46 -1.87 6.13
C LEU A 25 -4.97 -1.76 6.30
N ALA A 26 -5.75 -2.31 5.37
CA ALA A 26 -7.22 -2.32 5.48
C ALA A 26 -7.70 -3.17 6.67
N THR A 27 -7.10 -4.34 6.91
CA THR A 27 -7.41 -5.18 8.08
C THR A 27 -7.06 -4.47 9.39
N LEU A 28 -5.91 -3.81 9.46
CA LEU A 28 -5.52 -3.04 10.65
C LEU A 28 -6.46 -1.85 10.88
N ALA A 29 -6.85 -1.15 9.82
CA ALA A 29 -7.81 -0.05 9.91
C ALA A 29 -9.15 -0.52 10.48
N ASP A 30 -9.67 -1.65 9.99
CA ASP A 30 -10.90 -2.27 10.48
C ASP A 30 -10.79 -2.67 11.96
N GLN A 31 -9.69 -3.33 12.34
CA GLN A 31 -9.43 -3.74 13.72
C GLN A 31 -9.30 -2.56 14.69
N LEU A 32 -8.74 -1.44 14.24
CA LEU A 32 -8.55 -0.23 15.04
C LEU A 32 -9.77 0.70 15.02
N GLY A 33 -10.75 0.44 14.14
CA GLY A 33 -11.84 1.39 13.86
C GLY A 33 -11.34 2.72 13.26
N ASP A 34 -10.17 2.70 12.61
CA ASP A 34 -9.54 3.88 12.04
C ASP A 34 -10.03 4.12 10.60
N ASN A 35 -11.10 4.91 10.49
CA ASN A 35 -11.68 5.29 9.21
C ASN A 35 -10.70 6.09 8.32
N ALA A 36 -9.74 6.81 8.90
CA ALA A 36 -8.76 7.55 8.12
C ALA A 36 -7.77 6.59 7.46
N LEU A 37 -7.25 5.62 8.22
CA LEU A 37 -6.40 4.57 7.69
C LEU A 37 -7.13 3.71 6.66
N MET A 38 -8.43 3.42 6.86
CA MET A 38 -9.24 2.70 5.90
C MET A 38 -9.36 3.45 4.58
N ASN A 39 -9.68 4.75 4.62
CA ASN A 39 -9.74 5.60 3.43
C ASN A 39 -8.40 5.64 2.69
N GLU A 40 -7.29 5.72 3.42
CA GLU A 40 -5.95 5.70 2.87
C GLU A 40 -5.61 4.34 2.21
N ALA A 41 -6.03 3.21 2.83
CA ALA A 41 -5.89 1.88 2.25
C ALA A 41 -6.70 1.71 0.96
N VAL A 42 -7.94 2.23 0.92
CA VAL A 42 -8.79 2.24 -0.29
C VAL A 42 -8.17 3.09 -1.40
N HIS A 43 -7.57 4.24 -1.05
CA HIS A 43 -6.85 5.07 -2.02
C HIS A 43 -5.61 4.33 -2.57
N ALA A 44 -4.84 3.65 -1.72
CA ALA A 44 -3.72 2.82 -2.15
C ALA A 44 -4.17 1.66 -3.05
N PHE A 45 -5.31 1.03 -2.75
CA PHE A 45 -5.91 0.01 -3.62
C PHE A 45 -6.27 0.57 -5.01
N THR A 46 -6.81 1.79 -5.06
CA THR A 46 -7.13 2.47 -6.33
C THR A 46 -5.87 2.72 -7.16
N LEU A 47 -4.79 3.20 -6.53
CA LEU A 47 -3.49 3.37 -7.18
C LEU A 47 -2.92 2.05 -7.70
N TYR A 48 -3.02 0.98 -6.92
CA TYR A 48 -2.61 -0.37 -7.32
C TYR A 48 -3.39 -0.88 -8.53
N SER A 49 -4.71 -0.70 -8.56
CA SER A 49 -5.53 -1.09 -9.72
C SER A 49 -5.17 -0.26 -10.96
N SER A 50 -4.94 1.05 -10.82
CA SER A 50 -4.48 1.91 -11.92
C SER A 50 -3.10 1.50 -12.44
N TRP A 51 -2.19 1.11 -11.55
CA TRP A 51 -0.87 0.59 -11.93
C TRP A 51 -0.98 -0.71 -12.73
N GLN A 52 -1.75 -1.68 -12.24
CA GLN A 52 -2.01 -2.93 -12.96
C GLN A 52 -2.61 -2.69 -14.34
N LYS A 53 -3.57 -1.76 -14.46
CA LYS A 53 -4.17 -1.38 -15.76
C LYS A 53 -3.16 -0.71 -16.68
N ALA A 54 -2.31 0.17 -16.17
CA ALA A 54 -1.27 0.83 -16.96
C ALA A 54 -0.22 -0.17 -17.46
N GLN A 55 0.15 -1.15 -16.63
CA GLN A 55 1.02 -2.26 -17.05
C GLN A 55 0.37 -3.13 -18.13
N ALA A 56 -0.86 -3.58 -17.92
CA ALA A 56 -1.59 -4.40 -18.88
C ALA A 56 -1.86 -3.65 -20.20
N GLY A 57 -2.08 -2.33 -20.12
CA GLY A 57 -2.30 -1.46 -21.27
C GLY A 57 -1.03 -1.03 -22.01
N GLY A 58 0.15 -1.55 -21.64
CA GLY A 58 1.41 -1.22 -22.32
C GLY A 58 1.83 0.24 -22.17
N GLN A 59 1.48 0.89 -21.06
CA GLN A 59 1.83 2.29 -20.78
C GLN A 59 2.92 2.36 -19.70
N PRO A 60 4.20 2.11 -20.04
CA PRO A 60 5.27 1.97 -19.07
C PRO A 60 5.53 3.24 -18.26
N GLU A 61 5.40 4.42 -18.86
CA GLU A 61 5.58 5.70 -18.15
C GLU A 61 4.47 5.96 -17.13
N ALA A 62 3.22 5.69 -17.49
CA ALA A 62 2.09 5.81 -16.58
C ALA A 62 2.22 4.79 -15.45
N ALA A 63 2.59 3.54 -15.77
CA ALA A 63 2.83 2.50 -14.79
C ALA A 63 3.92 2.90 -13.80
N ALA A 64 5.09 3.36 -14.27
CA ALA A 64 6.18 3.77 -13.39
C ALA A 64 5.79 4.94 -12.46
N LYS A 65 5.07 5.95 -12.99
CA LYS A 65 4.58 7.08 -12.18
C LYS A 65 3.59 6.62 -11.12
N THR A 66 2.63 5.77 -11.49
CA THR A 66 1.63 5.25 -10.55
C THR A 66 2.27 4.31 -9.52
N GLN A 67 3.26 3.50 -9.92
CA GLN A 67 4.02 2.64 -9.02
C GLN A 67 4.79 3.45 -7.97
N LEU A 68 5.50 4.51 -8.39
CA LEU A 68 6.23 5.37 -7.47
C LEU A 68 5.29 5.99 -6.44
N ARG A 69 4.16 6.54 -6.89
CA ARG A 69 3.15 7.13 -6.01
C ARG A 69 2.54 6.10 -5.06
N LEU A 70 2.29 4.88 -5.54
CA LEU A 70 1.81 3.78 -4.71
C LEU A 70 2.83 3.42 -3.62
N LYS A 71 4.10 3.27 -4.00
CA LYS A 71 5.20 2.93 -3.08
C LYS A 71 5.37 3.99 -1.99
N GLU A 72 5.39 5.28 -2.38
CA GLU A 72 5.48 6.40 -1.44
C GLU A 72 4.29 6.43 -0.48
N THR A 73 3.07 6.28 -1.02
CA THR A 73 1.84 6.24 -0.23
C THR A 73 1.91 5.11 0.80
N LEU A 74 2.16 3.88 0.36
CA LEU A 74 2.21 2.74 1.26
C LEU A 74 3.35 2.84 2.28
N TRP A 75 4.50 3.38 1.89
CA TRP A 75 5.60 3.62 2.81
C TRP A 75 5.17 4.54 3.96
N GLN A 76 4.59 5.69 3.64
CA GLN A 76 4.08 6.63 4.64
C GLN A 76 3.02 6.00 5.56
N LEU A 77 2.11 5.19 5.00
CA LEU A 77 1.10 4.48 5.79
C LEU A 77 1.74 3.48 6.76
N THR A 78 2.69 2.68 6.28
CA THR A 78 3.42 1.73 7.15
C THR A 78 4.25 2.44 8.21
N GLU A 79 4.74 3.65 7.96
CA GLU A 79 5.46 4.45 8.95
C GLU A 79 4.57 4.90 10.11
N ARG A 80 3.31 5.24 9.81
CA ARG A 80 2.30 5.72 10.76
C ARG A 80 1.67 4.62 11.61
N LEU A 81 1.83 3.35 11.24
CA LEU A 81 1.29 2.23 12.02
C LEU A 81 1.83 2.22 13.45
N PRO A 82 0.99 1.88 14.44
CA PRO A 82 1.43 1.75 15.83
C PRO A 82 2.51 0.66 15.97
N VAL A 83 3.54 0.95 16.78
CA VAL A 83 4.76 0.13 17.00
C VAL A 83 4.68 -0.87 18.14
#